data_AF-A0A936FTG3-F1
#
_entry.id   AF-A0A936FTG3-F1
#
_cell.length_a   1.000
_cell.length_b   1.000
_cell.length_c   1.000
_cell.angle_alpha   90.00
_cell.angle_beta   90.00
_cell.angle_gamma   90.00
#
_symmetry.space_group_name_H-M   'P 1'
#
loop_
_entity.id
_entity.type
_entity.pdbx_description
1 polymer ?
#
loop_
_entity_poly.entity_id
_entity_poly.type
_entity_poly.pdbx_seq_one_letter_code
_entity_poly.pdbx_strand_id
1 'polypeptide(L)'
;MTDQPNNPLHGVTLEKIVTYLVELYGWEYLGENFRMNCFLSNPSIKSTLVFLRKTPWARTKIEDFYTYSIRKKIVKKKISLEEIKNKAK
;
A
#
# COMPACT_ATOMS: atom_id res chain seq x y z
N MET A 1 -22.66 14.23 -2.74
CA MET A 1 -21.20 14.21 -2.56
C MET A 1 -20.66 13.22 -3.58
N THR A 2 -19.80 13.70 -4.48
CA THR A 2 -19.54 13.10 -5.81
C THR A 2 -18.92 11.71 -5.73
N ASP A 3 -19.72 10.70 -6.05
CA ASP A 3 -19.27 9.34 -6.34
C ASP A 3 -18.38 9.38 -7.59
N GLN A 4 -17.09 9.09 -7.40
CA GLN A 4 -16.12 8.96 -8.47
C GLN A 4 -15.85 7.46 -8.64
N PRO A 5 -16.57 6.76 -9.55
CA PRO A 5 -16.53 5.30 -9.68
C PRO A 5 -15.17 4.72 -10.10
N ASN A 6 -14.17 5.57 -10.34
CA ASN A 6 -12.83 5.23 -10.79
C ASN A 6 -11.71 5.63 -9.83
N ASN A 7 -12.01 6.02 -8.58
CA ASN A 7 -10.95 6.34 -7.62
C ASN A 7 -10.56 5.09 -6.80
N PRO A 8 -9.40 4.46 -7.04
CA PRO A 8 -9.00 3.20 -6.39
C PRO A 8 -8.76 3.34 -4.88
N LEU A 9 -8.83 4.57 -4.34
CA LEU A 9 -8.73 4.88 -2.91
C LEU A 9 -10.09 5.10 -2.23
N HIS A 10 -11.21 5.10 -2.97
CA HIS A 10 -12.52 5.35 -2.38
C HIS A 10 -12.91 4.22 -1.42
N GLY A 11 -13.00 4.53 -0.12
CA GLY A 11 -13.36 3.56 0.92
C GLY A 11 -12.22 2.65 1.39
N VAL A 12 -10.96 2.95 1.07
CA VAL A 12 -9.82 2.19 1.61
C VAL A 12 -9.48 2.71 3.01
N THR A 13 -9.58 1.85 4.01
CA THR A 13 -9.21 2.17 5.39
C THR A 13 -7.70 2.11 5.59
N LEU A 14 -7.17 2.87 6.56
CA LEU A 14 -5.75 2.80 6.93
C LEU A 14 -5.31 1.37 7.29
N GLU A 15 -6.22 0.57 7.86
CA GLU A 15 -6.00 -0.86 8.11
C GLU A 15 -5.77 -1.64 6.81
N LYS A 16 -6.65 -1.48 5.81
CA LYS A 16 -6.47 -2.12 4.50
C LYS A 16 -5.17 -1.72 3.83
N ILE A 17 -4.77 -0.44 3.95
CA ILE A 17 -3.51 0.06 3.42
C ILE A 17 -2.33 -0.69 4.03
N VAL A 18 -2.25 -0.71 5.37
CA VAL A 18 -1.14 -1.35 6.09
C VAL A 18 -1.13 -2.86 5.81
N THR A 19 -2.27 -3.54 5.88
CA THR A 19 -2.38 -4.97 5.58
C THR A 19 -1.88 -5.28 4.18
N TYR A 20 -2.33 -4.53 3.17
CA TYR A 20 -1.90 -4.72 1.78
C TYR A 20 -0.38 -4.55 1.61
N LEU A 21 0.21 -3.53 2.24
CA LEU A 21 1.64 -3.28 2.17
C LEU A 21 2.44 -4.40 2.87
N VAL A 22 1.96 -4.87 4.01
CA VAL A 22 2.58 -5.99 4.73
C VAL A 22 2.48 -7.29 3.92
N GLU A 23 1.34 -7.57 3.29
CA GLU A 23 1.16 -8.76 2.45
C GLU A 23 2.08 -8.75 1.22
N LEU A 24 2.35 -7.57 0.64
CA LEU A 24 3.19 -7.46 -0.55
C LEU A 24 4.69 -7.40 -0.25
N TYR A 25 5.08 -6.71 0.82
CA TYR A 25 6.49 -6.40 1.09
C TYR A 25 7.03 -7.06 2.35
N GLY A 26 6.17 -7.45 3.28
CA GLY A 26 6.58 -7.96 4.59
C GLY A 26 7.01 -6.86 5.56
N TRP A 27 7.10 -7.22 6.84
CA TRP A 27 7.49 -6.30 7.91
C TRP A 27 8.96 -5.87 7.82
N GLU A 28 9.85 -6.78 7.42
CA GLU A 28 11.29 -6.52 7.30
C GLU A 28 11.57 -5.38 6.30
N TYR A 29 11.02 -5.50 5.08
CA TYR A 29 11.17 -4.47 4.05
C TYR A 29 10.62 -3.11 4.51
N LEU A 30 9.43 -3.11 5.13
CA LEU A 30 8.83 -1.87 5.65
C LEU A 30 9.67 -1.26 6.78
N GLY A 31 10.24 -2.10 7.66
CA GLY A 31 11.17 -1.70 8.70
C GLY A 31 12.44 -1.07 8.14
N GLU A 32 13.04 -1.65 7.11
CA GLU A 32 14.26 -1.12 6.49
C GLU A 32 14.03 0.19 5.73
N ASN A 33 12.92 0.28 4.99
CA ASN A 33 12.61 1.45 4.16
C ASN A 33 12.12 2.65 4.97
N PHE A 34 11.28 2.42 5.98
CA PHE A 34 10.67 3.50 6.76
C PHE A 34 11.35 3.75 8.10
N ARG A 35 12.10 2.77 8.62
CA ARG A 35 12.76 2.81 9.95
C ARG A 35 11.84 3.29 11.08
N MET A 36 10.56 2.90 11.02
CA MET A 36 9.58 3.23 12.06
C MET A 36 9.53 2.13 13.10
N ASN A 37 9.47 2.52 14.38
CA ASN A 37 9.50 1.56 15.49
C ASN A 37 8.34 0.54 15.44
N CYS A 38 7.18 0.93 14.90
CA CYS A 38 6.04 0.02 14.74
C CYS A 38 6.29 -1.15 13.77
N PHE A 39 7.30 -1.06 12.89
CA PHE A 39 7.70 -2.12 11.97
C PHE A 39 8.88 -2.93 12.48
N LEU A 40 9.67 -2.38 13.42
CA LEU A 40 10.88 -3.01 13.94
C LEU A 40 10.64 -3.73 15.28
N SER A 41 9.83 -3.15 16.15
CA SER A 41 9.57 -3.65 17.51
C SER A 41 8.12 -4.10 17.64
N ASN A 42 7.93 -5.42 17.77
CA ASN A 42 6.62 -6.07 17.83
C ASN A 42 5.69 -5.67 16.66
N PRO A 43 6.07 -6.00 15.41
CA PRO A 43 5.31 -5.63 14.23
C PRO A 43 3.93 -6.28 14.26
N SER A 44 2.89 -5.45 14.31
CA SER A 44 1.50 -5.90 14.21
C SER A 44 0.65 -4.82 13.56
N ILE A 45 -0.46 -5.24 12.94
CA ILE A 45 -1.42 -4.31 12.36
C ILE A 45 -1.96 -3.35 13.44
N LYS A 46 -2.31 -3.87 14.62
CA LYS A 46 -2.86 -3.07 15.72
C LYS A 46 -1.85 -2.03 16.23
N SER A 47 -0.61 -2.43 16.50
CA SER A 47 0.45 -1.50 16.98
C SER A 47 0.78 -0.44 15.93
N THR A 48 0.83 -0.82 14.65
CA THR A 48 1.02 0.10 13.53
C THR A 48 -0.11 1.11 13.43
N LEU A 49 -1.37 0.68 13.50
CA LEU A 49 -2.51 1.59 13.42
C LEU A 49 -2.55 2.59 14.58
N VAL A 50 -2.24 2.15 15.80
CA VAL A 50 -2.14 3.05 16.95
C VAL A 50 -1.02 4.08 16.73
N PHE A 51 0.14 3.66 16.22
CA PHE A 51 1.26 4.55 15.90
C PHE A 51 0.88 5.56 14.80
N LEU A 52 0.36 5.09 13.67
CA LEU A 52 -0.03 5.95 12.54
C LEU A 52 -1.19 6.90 12.89
N ARG A 53 -2.02 6.57 13.89
CA ARG A 53 -3.03 7.48 14.44
C ARG A 53 -2.41 8.67 15.17
N LYS A 54 -1.36 8.41 15.95
CA LYS A 54 -0.65 9.42 16.75
C LYS A 54 0.40 10.21 15.96
N THR A 55 0.84 9.68 14.82
CA THR A 55 1.96 10.23 14.04
C THR A 55 1.51 10.56 12.59
N PRO A 56 0.94 11.75 12.33
CA PRO A 56 0.36 12.09 11.02
C PRO A 56 1.36 12.03 9.86
N TRP A 57 2.58 12.53 10.03
CA TRP A 57 3.60 12.49 8.97
C TRP A 57 3.95 11.06 8.54
N ALA A 58 3.89 10.10 9.46
CA ALA A 58 4.14 8.69 9.16
C ALA A 58 2.98 8.08 8.38
N ARG A 59 1.74 8.46 8.71
CA ARG A 59 0.55 8.07 7.95
C ARG A 59 0.65 8.51 6.50
N THR A 60 0.96 9.78 6.25
CA THR A 60 1.09 10.32 4.89
C THR A 60 2.11 9.54 4.08
N LYS A 61 3.29 9.24 4.66
CA LYS A 61 4.31 8.40 3.98
C LYS A 61 3.80 7.02 3.59
N ILE A 62 3.01 6.38 4.45
CA ILE A 62 2.44 5.06 4.19
C ILE A 62 1.34 5.12 3.11
N GLU A 63 0.51 6.15 3.13
CA GLU A 63 -0.52 6.39 2.11
C GLU A 63 0.10 6.68 0.72
N ASP A 64 1.16 7.48 0.68
CA ASP A 64 1.93 7.75 -0.54
C ASP A 64 2.56 6.47 -1.10
N PHE A 65 3.19 5.68 -0.23
CA PHE A 65 3.80 4.42 -0.63
C PHE A 65 2.77 3.43 -1.15
N TYR A 66 1.60 3.35 -0.50
CA TYR A 66 0.48 2.56 -0.98
C TYR A 66 0.03 2.96 -2.38
N THR A 67 -0.17 4.26 -2.62
CA THR A 67 -0.54 4.77 -3.94
C THR A 67 0.49 4.41 -5.00
N TYR A 68 1.78 4.53 -4.67
CA TYR A 68 2.87 4.09 -5.53
C TYR A 68 2.82 2.58 -5.84
N SER A 69 2.63 1.74 -4.82
CA SER A 69 2.55 0.28 -4.97
C SER A 69 1.37 -0.16 -5.83
N ILE A 70 0.19 0.43 -5.64
CA ILE A 70 -0.98 0.13 -6.46
C ILE A 70 -0.74 0.55 -7.91
N ARG A 71 -0.20 1.77 -8.14
CA ARG A 71 0.09 2.26 -9.49
C ARG A 71 1.10 1.34 -10.20
N LYS A 72 2.15 0.90 -9.51
CA LYS A 72 3.12 -0.07 -10.02
C LYS A 72 2.45 -1.40 -10.38
N LYS A 73 1.54 -1.92 -9.53
CA LYS A 73 0.77 -3.15 -9.80
C LYS A 73 -0.16 -3.01 -11.02
N ILE A 74 -0.84 -1.87 -11.16
CA ILE A 74 -1.72 -1.59 -12.31
C ILE A 74 -0.92 -1.56 -13.61
N VAL A 75 0.22 -0.85 -13.62
CA VAL A 75 1.09 -0.76 -14.80
C VAL A 75 1.63 -2.14 -15.18
N LYS A 76 2.15 -2.90 -14.20
CA LYS A 76 2.64 -4.27 -14.43
C LYS A 76 1.56 -5.19 -15.01
N LYS A 77 0.33 -5.10 -14.47
CA LYS A 77 -0.81 -5.88 -14.97
C LYS A 77 -1.20 -5.51 -16.41
N LYS A 78 -1.19 -4.21 -16.76
CA LYS A 78 -1.49 -3.75 -18.12
C LYS A 78 -0.48 -4.30 -19.13
N ILE A 79 0.81 -4.16 -18.84
CA ILE A 79 1.90 -4.66 -19.69
C ILE A 79 1.74 -6.17 -19.92
N SER A 80 1.53 -6.96 -18.86
CA SER A 80 1.35 -8.41 -19.02
C SER A 80 0.11 -8.79 -19.83
N LEU A 81 -0.99 -8.03 -19.72
CA LEU A 81 -2.18 -8.27 -20.54
C LEU A 81 -1.97 -7.89 -22.01
N GLU A 82 -1.17 -6.85 -22.29
CA GLU A 82 -0.79 -6.45 -23.64
C GLU A 82 0.15 -7.47 -24.29
N GLU A 83 1.12 -8.00 -23.55
CA GLU A 83 2.02 -9.08 -24.01
C GLU A 83 1.25 -10.34 -24.40
N ILE A 84 0.27 -10.75 -23.58
CA ILE A 84 -0.57 -11.93 -23.89
C ILE A 84 -1.39 -11.70 -25.16
N LYS A 85 -1.97 -10.51 -25.33
CA LYS A 85 -2.75 -10.16 -26.54
C LYS A 85 -1.89 -10.15 -27.80
N ASN A 86 -0.67 -9.63 -27.72
CA ASN A 86 0.26 -9.59 -28.85
C ASN A 86 0.80 -10.99 -29.22
N LYS A 87 0.87 -11.92 -28.27
CA LYS A 87 1.25 -13.32 -28.51
C LYS A 87 0.11 -14.18 -29.08
N ALA A 88 -1.14 -13.77 -28.85
CA ALA A 88 -2.34 -14.45 -29.34
C ALA A 88 -2.81 -13.97 -30.73
N LYS A 89 -2.08 -13.03 -31.34
CA LYS A 89 -2.30 -12.49 -32.68
C LYS A 89 -1.21 -12.98 -33.62
#